data_AF-A0A6M2C3R9-F1
#
_entry.id   AF-A0A6M2C3R9-F1
#
_cell.length_a   1.000
_cell.length_b   1.000
_cell.length_c   1.000
_cell.angle_alpha   90.00
_cell.angle_beta   90.00
_cell.angle_gamma   90.00
#
_symmetry.space_group_name_H-M   'P 1'
#
loop_
_entity.id
_entity.type
_entity.pdbx_description
1 polymer ?
#
loop_
_entity_poly.entity_id
_entity_poly.type
_entity_poly.pdbx_seq_one_letter_code
_entity_poly.pdbx_strand_id
1 'polypeptide(L)'
;MKKQTGIWIDSKKAVIVTLEDGKEAVSEIQSDLENSVYHDKEGDKGSFFGGQHIDSQKTFDERKKHQINNYLKDVIASISESDELYIFGPADTKTKLEKRINEEKSTIASKLKSVETADSMSSNQIIAQVKKFYHQK
;
A
#
# COMPACT_ATOMS: atom_id res chain seq x y z
N MET A 1 14.82 1.24 -22.76
CA MET A 1 13.44 1.73 -22.62
C MET A 1 13.17 1.95 -21.14
N LYS A 2 12.30 2.89 -20.75
CA LYS A 2 12.09 3.23 -19.34
C LYS A 2 10.79 2.64 -18.83
N LYS A 3 10.85 1.90 -17.73
CA LYS A 3 9.69 1.40 -17.00
C LYS A 3 9.22 2.46 -16.02
N GLN A 4 8.16 3.17 -16.37
CA GLN A 4 7.60 4.25 -15.56
C GLN A 4 6.52 3.68 -14.65
N THR A 5 6.53 3.98 -13.36
CA THR A 5 5.57 3.40 -12.42
C THR A 5 5.02 4.44 -11.47
N GLY A 6 3.71 4.60 -11.49
CA GLY A 6 2.95 5.39 -10.53
C GLY A 6 2.30 4.51 -9.48
N ILE A 7 2.34 4.95 -8.23
CA ILE A 7 1.78 4.25 -7.09
C ILE A 7 0.83 5.20 -6.38
N TRP A 8 -0.45 4.86 -6.38
CA TRP A 8 -1.40 5.46 -5.46
C TRP A 8 -1.50 4.59 -4.23
N ILE A 9 -1.18 5.12 -3.05
CA ILE A 9 -1.21 4.38 -1.79
C ILE A 9 -2.13 5.04 -0.78
N ASP A 10 -3.02 4.23 -0.21
CA ASP A 10 -3.85 4.58 0.93
C ASP A 10 -3.65 3.56 2.06
N SER A 11 -4.24 3.87 3.21
CA SER A 11 -4.31 2.97 4.36
C SER A 11 -5.00 1.66 4.02
N LYS A 12 -5.96 1.63 3.08
CA LYS A 12 -6.75 0.43 2.75
C LYS A 12 -6.21 -0.38 1.58
N LYS A 13 -5.62 0.27 0.58
CA LYS A 13 -5.13 -0.38 -0.64
C LYS A 13 -4.13 0.49 -1.39
N ALA A 14 -3.33 -0.15 -2.23
CA ALA A 14 -2.38 0.46 -3.13
C ALA A 14 -2.72 0.05 -4.55
N VAL A 15 -2.67 1.01 -5.47
CA VAL A 15 -2.84 0.78 -6.90
C VAL A 15 -1.55 1.19 -7.58
N ILE A 16 -0.93 0.23 -8.24
CA ILE A 16 0.32 0.38 -8.97
C ILE A 16 -0.02 0.40 -10.46
N VAL A 17 0.43 1.44 -11.15
CA VAL A 17 0.26 1.63 -12.58
C VAL A 17 1.63 1.67 -13.21
N THR A 18 1.94 0.66 -14.02
CA THR A 18 3.18 0.58 -14.78
C THR A 18 2.92 0.96 -16.23
N LEU A 19 3.71 1.87 -16.77
CA LEU A 19 3.72 2.28 -18.16
C LEU A 19 5.02 1.79 -18.78
N GLU A 20 4.89 0.89 -19.76
CA GLU A 20 6.01 0.31 -20.50
C GLU A 20 5.65 0.18 -21.99
N ASP A 21 6.40 0.83 -22.86
CA ASP A 21 6.26 0.72 -24.34
C ASP A 21 4.82 0.91 -24.86
N GLY A 22 4.10 1.89 -24.30
CA GLY A 22 2.70 2.17 -24.66
C GLY A 22 1.67 1.20 -24.07
N LYS A 23 2.11 0.20 -23.29
CA LYS A 23 1.24 -0.69 -22.51
C LYS A 23 1.16 -0.19 -21.08
N GLU A 24 -0.07 -0.12 -20.58
CA GLU A 24 -0.35 0.10 -19.16
C GLU A 24 -0.69 -1.22 -18.48
N ALA A 25 0.00 -1.51 -17.39
CA ALA A 25 -0.34 -2.58 -16.48
C ALA A 25 -0.80 -1.97 -15.16
N VAL A 26 -1.92 -2.46 -14.63
CA VAL A 26 -2.48 -1.98 -13.37
C VAL A 26 -2.55 -3.16 -12.41
N SER A 27 -1.96 -3.00 -11.23
CA SER A 27 -1.98 -3.98 -10.15
C SER A 27 -2.55 -3.33 -8.90
N GLU A 28 -3.47 -4.00 -8.23
CA GLU A 28 -4.01 -3.56 -6.95
C GLU A 28 -3.51 -4.48 -5.84
N ILE A 29 -2.97 -3.91 -4.76
CA ILE A 29 -2.57 -4.59 -3.54
C ILE A 29 -3.49 -4.10 -2.43
N GLN A 30 -4.28 -5.00 -1.84
CA GLN A 30 -5.11 -4.62 -0.70
C GLN A 30 -4.32 -4.73 0.61
N SER A 31 -4.57 -3.80 1.52
CA SER A 31 -4.00 -3.91 2.87
C SER A 31 -4.77 -4.97 3.64
N ASP A 32 -4.07 -5.88 4.30
CA ASP A 32 -4.66 -6.91 5.18
C ASP A 32 -5.22 -6.33 6.50
N LEU A 33 -5.50 -5.02 6.54
CA LEU A 33 -5.89 -4.32 7.76
C LEU A 33 -7.32 -4.64 8.23
N GLU A 34 -8.13 -5.36 7.45
CA GLU A 34 -9.48 -5.80 7.81
C GLU A 34 -9.86 -7.15 7.19
N ASN A 35 -9.32 -8.26 7.69
CA ASN A 35 -10.01 -9.56 7.54
C ASN A 35 -10.22 -10.33 8.86
N SER A 36 -10.23 -9.63 10.00
CA SER A 36 -10.54 -10.26 11.30
C SER A 36 -12.04 -10.34 11.62
N VAL A 37 -12.94 -10.13 10.66
CA VAL A 37 -14.40 -10.08 10.92
C VAL A 37 -15.19 -11.28 10.38
N TYR A 38 -14.52 -12.27 9.77
CA TYR A 38 -15.17 -13.55 9.43
C TYR A 38 -14.58 -14.71 10.23
N HIS A 39 -14.90 -14.77 11.51
CA HIS A 39 -15.24 -16.06 12.12
C HIS A 39 -16.77 -16.05 12.24
N ASP A 40 -17.42 -16.60 11.23
CA ASP A 40 -18.84 -16.89 11.25
C ASP A 40 -19.20 -17.67 12.53
N LYS A 41 -20.20 -17.15 13.22
CA LYS A 41 -20.96 -17.89 14.21
C LYS A 41 -21.75 -18.98 13.48
N GLU A 42 -21.35 -20.23 13.62
CA GLU A 42 -22.31 -21.32 13.81
C GLU A 42 -21.60 -22.59 14.29
N GLY A 43 -21.98 -23.07 15.48
CA GLY A 43 -21.63 -24.43 15.91
C GLY A 43 -21.09 -24.56 17.34
N ASP A 44 -22.03 -24.59 18.28
CA ASP A 44 -22.07 -25.59 19.36
C ASP A 44 -21.47 -25.28 20.75
N LYS A 45 -22.39 -25.37 21.73
CA LYS A 45 -22.22 -25.78 23.14
C LYS A 45 -21.25 -25.00 24.03
N GLY A 46 -21.87 -24.09 24.78
CA GLY A 46 -21.75 -23.97 26.23
C GLY A 46 -20.43 -24.37 26.88
N SER A 47 -19.67 -23.37 27.32
CA SER A 47 -19.05 -23.46 28.63
C SER A 47 -18.88 -22.07 29.23
N PHE A 48 -19.33 -22.02 30.48
CA PHE A 48 -19.06 -21.07 31.55
C PHE A 48 -17.54 -20.79 31.68
N PHE A 49 -17.16 -19.83 32.53
CA PHE A 49 -15.79 -19.36 32.87
C PHE A 49 -15.26 -18.27 31.91
N GLY A 50 -14.93 -17.04 32.31
CA GLY A 50 -14.46 -16.54 33.60
C GLY A 50 -13.12 -15.83 33.37
N GLY A 51 -13.14 -14.50 33.24
CA GLY A 51 -11.96 -13.63 33.36
C GLY A 51 -10.87 -13.72 32.28
N GLN A 52 -10.87 -12.77 31.34
CA GLN A 52 -9.65 -12.12 30.84
C GLN A 52 -10.02 -10.87 30.01
N HIS A 53 -10.38 -9.81 30.73
CA HIS A 53 -10.48 -8.44 30.21
C HIS A 53 -9.15 -7.72 30.47
N ILE A 54 -8.00 -8.30 30.11
CA ILE A 54 -6.69 -7.65 30.22
C ILE A 54 -5.85 -8.12 29.01
N ASP A 55 -5.19 -7.18 28.31
CA ASP A 55 -4.17 -7.36 27.25
C ASP A 55 -4.56 -7.50 25.76
N SER A 56 -5.83 -7.38 25.35
CA SER A 56 -6.17 -7.44 23.91
C SER A 56 -5.74 -6.21 23.11
N GLN A 57 -5.56 -5.05 23.75
CA GLN A 57 -5.27 -3.77 23.08
C GLN A 57 -3.83 -3.70 22.55
N LYS A 58 -2.83 -4.12 23.34
CA LYS A 58 -1.41 -4.06 22.95
C LYS A 58 -1.09 -5.03 21.81
N THR A 59 -1.64 -6.24 21.86
CA THR A 59 -1.48 -7.24 20.78
C THR A 59 -2.15 -6.80 19.48
N PHE A 60 -3.23 -6.02 19.54
CA PHE A 60 -3.91 -5.51 18.36
C PHE A 60 -3.07 -4.45 17.64
N ASP A 61 -2.47 -3.53 18.39
CA ASP A 61 -1.61 -2.48 17.84
C ASP A 61 -0.33 -3.03 17.21
N GLU A 62 0.27 -4.07 17.80
CA GLU A 62 1.45 -4.73 17.23
C GLU A 62 1.13 -5.44 15.91
N ARG A 63 0.02 -6.20 15.85
CA ARG A 63 -0.42 -6.86 14.61
C ARG A 63 -0.66 -5.85 13.49
N LYS A 64 -1.32 -4.73 13.80
CA LYS A 64 -1.59 -3.66 12.84
C LYS A 64 -0.30 -3.05 12.28
N LYS A 65 0.72 -2.84 13.14
CA LYS A 65 2.04 -2.37 12.70
C LYS A 65 2.71 -3.37 11.77
N HIS A 66 2.68 -4.66 12.10
CA HIS A 66 3.26 -5.71 11.26
C HIS A 66 2.56 -5.80 9.90
N GLN A 67 1.22 -5.72 9.86
CA GLN A 67 0.46 -5.73 8.63
C GLN A 67 0.80 -4.53 7.73
N ILE A 68 0.86 -3.32 8.29
CA ILE A 68 1.28 -2.13 7.53
C ILE A 68 2.70 -2.30 6.99
N ASN A 69 3.63 -2.81 7.80
CA ASN A 69 5.00 -3.02 7.36
C ASN A 69 5.10 -4.05 6.23
N ASN A 70 4.35 -5.15 6.32
CA ASN A 70 4.31 -6.17 5.26
C ASN A 70 3.71 -5.59 3.97
N TYR A 71 2.59 -4.89 4.08
CA TYR A 71 1.95 -4.22 2.97
C TYR A 71 2.89 -3.21 2.27
N LEU A 72 3.59 -2.37 3.03
CA LEU A 72 4.61 -1.46 2.48
C LEU A 72 5.74 -2.23 1.79
N LYS A 73 6.16 -3.36 2.35
CA LYS A 73 7.21 -4.21 1.77
C LYS A 73 6.77 -4.83 0.45
N ASP A 74 5.52 -5.29 0.34
CA ASP A 74 4.96 -5.86 -0.89
C ASP A 74 4.87 -4.80 -1.99
N VAL A 75 4.44 -3.59 -1.63
CA VAL A 75 4.46 -2.44 -2.55
C VAL A 75 5.88 -2.17 -3.03
N ILE A 76 6.88 -2.10 -2.13
CA ILE A 76 8.30 -1.87 -2.49
C ILE A 76 8.84 -2.99 -3.40
N ALA A 77 8.51 -4.25 -3.12
CA ALA A 77 8.94 -5.37 -3.94
C ALA A 77 8.42 -5.28 -5.37
N SER A 78 7.14 -4.90 -5.54
CA SER A 78 6.50 -4.76 -6.86
C SER A 78 7.10 -3.67 -7.76
N ILE A 79 7.76 -2.67 -7.16
CA ILE A 79 8.27 -1.49 -7.87
C ILE A 79 9.80 -1.47 -7.99
N SER A 80 10.47 -2.49 -7.46
CA SER A 80 11.93 -2.59 -7.42
C SER A 80 12.56 -2.56 -8.82
N GLU A 81 11.87 -3.13 -9.81
CA GLU A 81 12.29 -3.20 -11.21
C GLU A 81 11.98 -1.94 -12.03
N SER A 82 11.20 -0.99 -11.50
CA SER A 82 10.84 0.22 -12.23
C SER A 82 12.03 1.16 -12.37
N ASP A 83 12.10 2.01 -13.40
CA ASP A 83 13.17 3.00 -13.60
C ASP A 83 12.81 4.37 -13.01
N GLU A 84 11.53 4.73 -13.06
CA GLU A 84 11.01 6.00 -12.56
C GLU A 84 9.79 5.73 -11.70
N LEU A 85 9.75 6.36 -10.53
CA LEU A 85 8.72 6.14 -9.54
C LEU A 85 7.97 7.43 -9.21
N TYR A 86 6.64 7.38 -9.20
CA TYR A 86 5.78 8.46 -8.78
C TYR A 86 4.86 7.95 -7.66
N ILE A 87 4.94 8.52 -6.47
CA ILE A 87 4.11 8.12 -5.32
C ILE A 87 3.07 9.21 -5.06
N PHE A 88 1.82 8.83 -4.86
CA PHE A 88 0.77 9.79 -4.50
C PHE A 88 -0.31 9.16 -3.63
N GLY A 89 -1.06 9.98 -2.87
CA GLY A 89 -2.19 9.49 -2.09
C GLY A 89 -2.62 10.38 -0.93
N PRO A 90 -3.79 10.08 -0.33
CA PRO A 90 -4.44 10.98 0.64
C PRO A 90 -3.79 10.93 2.02
N ALA A 91 -3.19 9.80 2.39
CA ALA A 91 -2.81 9.49 3.76
C ALA A 91 -1.34 9.83 4.11
N ASP A 92 -1.00 9.72 5.39
CA ASP A 92 0.37 9.66 5.92
C ASP A 92 1.16 8.42 5.45
N THR A 93 0.46 7.44 4.86
CA THR A 93 1.05 6.19 4.37
C THR A 93 2.10 6.45 3.28
N LYS A 94 1.94 7.50 2.46
CA LYS A 94 2.96 7.89 1.47
C LYS A 94 4.28 8.28 2.13
N THR A 95 4.22 9.03 3.23
CA THR A 95 5.40 9.48 3.99
C THR A 95 6.06 8.29 4.68
N LYS A 96 5.27 7.32 5.17
CA LYS A 96 5.80 6.06 5.71
C LYS A 96 6.51 5.24 4.63
N LEU A 97 5.92 5.15 3.43
CA LEU A 97 6.51 4.45 2.29
C LEU A 97 7.83 5.11 1.87
N GLU A 98 7.85 6.44 1.72
CA GLU A 98 9.05 7.21 1.41
C GLU A 98 10.14 6.99 2.46
N LYS A 99 9.80 7.11 3.75
CA LYS A 99 10.75 6.87 4.84
C LYS A 99 11.30 5.45 4.79
N ARG A 100 10.45 4.46 4.50
CA ARG A 100 10.86 3.06 4.39
C ARG A 100 11.81 2.82 3.22
N ILE A 101 11.52 3.40 2.05
CA ILE A 101 12.38 3.35 0.87
C ILE A 101 13.75 3.98 1.16
N ASN A 102 13.76 5.10 1.89
CA ASN A 102 14.99 5.78 2.31
C ASN A 102 15.78 4.96 3.35
N GLU A 103 15.11 4.34 4.32
CA GLU A 103 15.74 3.48 5.34
C GLU A 103 16.37 2.22 4.73
N GLU A 104 15.72 1.61 3.74
CA GLU A 104 16.24 0.43 3.03
C GLU A 104 17.46 0.74 2.13
N LYS A 105 17.88 2.01 2.02
CA LYS A 105 18.94 2.48 1.10
C LYS A 105 18.77 1.89 -0.31
N SER A 106 17.54 1.69 -0.71
CA SER A 106 17.23 0.97 -1.93
C SER A 106 17.52 1.86 -3.13
N THR A 107 17.96 1.25 -4.24
CA THR A 107 18.09 1.93 -5.54
C THR A 107 16.78 2.58 -6.00
N ILE A 108 15.66 2.19 -5.39
CA ILE A 108 14.32 2.77 -5.54
C ILE A 108 14.26 4.23 -5.09
N ALA A 109 14.99 4.62 -4.03
CA ALA A 109 14.99 5.99 -3.53
C ALA A 109 15.50 6.98 -4.60
N SER A 110 16.53 6.58 -5.35
CA SER A 110 17.08 7.38 -6.46
C SER A 110 16.17 7.47 -7.69
N LYS A 111 15.21 6.54 -7.79
CA LYS A 111 14.25 6.46 -8.90
C LYS A 111 12.96 7.26 -8.61
N LEU A 112 12.77 7.67 -7.36
CA LEU A 112 11.63 8.47 -6.92
C LEU A 112 11.67 9.86 -7.55
N LYS A 113 10.69 10.16 -8.39
CA LYS A 113 10.55 11.44 -9.10
C LYS A 113 9.77 12.47 -8.29
N SER A 114 8.69 12.06 -7.66
CA SER A 114 7.82 12.94 -6.90
C SER A 114 6.96 12.15 -5.91
N VAL A 115 6.62 12.82 -4.81
CA VAL A 115 5.66 12.36 -3.80
C VAL A 115 4.59 13.43 -3.66
N GLU A 116 3.36 13.12 -4.05
CA GLU A 116 2.24 14.09 -4.02
C GLU A 116 1.12 13.67 -3.08
N THR A 117 0.46 14.66 -2.49
CA THR A 117 -0.81 14.42 -1.78
C THR A 117 -1.93 14.49 -2.79
N ALA A 118 -2.79 13.48 -2.79
CA ALA A 118 -3.95 13.43 -3.67
C ALA A 118 -5.14 12.81 -2.94
N ASP A 119 -6.36 13.23 -3.23
CA ASP A 119 -7.55 12.70 -2.58
C ASP A 119 -7.81 11.22 -2.91
N SER A 120 -8.84 10.65 -2.30
CA SER A 120 -9.37 9.34 -2.68
C SER A 120 -9.79 9.35 -4.15
N MET A 121 -9.12 8.53 -4.97
CA MET A 121 -9.35 8.43 -6.40
C MET A 121 -9.77 7.01 -6.78
N SER A 122 -10.58 6.89 -7.82
CA SER A 122 -10.89 5.61 -8.46
C SER A 122 -9.69 5.10 -9.27
N SER A 123 -9.65 3.80 -9.57
CA SER A 123 -8.57 3.19 -10.38
C SER A 123 -8.37 3.90 -11.72
N ASN A 124 -9.45 4.34 -12.38
CA ASN A 124 -9.36 5.09 -13.63
C ASN A 124 -8.74 6.48 -13.45
N GLN A 125 -9.09 7.19 -12.36
CA GLN A 125 -8.48 8.49 -12.04
C GLN A 125 -7.00 8.34 -11.69
N ILE A 126 -6.63 7.26 -10.99
CA ILE A 126 -5.24 6.92 -10.69
C ILE A 126 -4.45 6.72 -11.98
N ILE A 127 -4.95 5.91 -12.92
CA ILE A 127 -4.30 5.69 -14.22
C ILE A 127 -4.16 7.01 -14.99
N ALA A 128 -5.22 7.82 -15.03
CA ALA A 128 -5.20 9.11 -15.72
C ALA A 128 -4.17 10.08 -15.11
N GLN A 129 -4.07 10.13 -13.77
CA GLN A 129 -3.10 10.95 -13.05
C GLN A 129 -1.67 10.52 -13.35
N VAL A 130 -1.38 9.21 -13.33
CA VAL A 130 -0.07 8.66 -13.67
C VAL A 130 0.30 8.98 -15.11
N LYS A 131 -0.62 8.74 -16.05
CA LYS A 131 -0.42 9.10 -17.46
C LYS A 131 -0.14 10.58 -17.62
N LYS A 132 -0.91 11.45 -16.94
CA LYS A 132 -0.73 12.90 -17.00
C LYS A 132 0.64 13.30 -16.48
N PHE A 133 1.09 12.74 -15.35
CA PHE A 133 2.40 13.03 -14.77
C PHE A 133 3.56 12.70 -15.74
N TYR A 134 3.48 11.56 -16.43
CA TYR A 134 4.53 11.12 -17.36
C TYR A 134 4.41 11.68 -18.79
N HIS A 135 3.20 12.01 -19.27
CA HIS A 135 3.00 12.66 -20.57
C HIS A 135 3.24 14.17 -20.54
N GLN A 136 3.16 14.80 -19.37
CA GLN A 136 3.37 16.25 -19.23
C GLN A 136 4.88 16.62 -19.19
N LYS A 137 5.78 15.67 -19.43
CA LYS A 137 7.23 15.82 -19.26
C LYS A 137 8.00 15.63 -20.57
#